data_AF-A0A1V1PH47-F1
#
_entry.id   AF-A0A1V1PH47-F1
#
_cell.length_a   1.000
_cell.length_b   1.000
_cell.length_c   1.000
_cell.angle_alpha   90.00
_cell.angle_beta   90.00
_cell.angle_gamma   90.00
#
_symmetry.space_group_name_H-M   'P 1'
#
loop_
_entity.id
_entity.type
_entity.pdbx_description
1 polymer ?
#
loop_
_entity_poly.entity_id
_entity_poly.type
_entity_poly.pdbx_seq_one_letter_code
_entity_poly.pdbx_strand_id
1 'polypeptide(L)'
;MIYYRLASKITMACAHESYTGPVYMGVIFTEEKYQQVALDLKLFSPDKKDWITGNFTQVVLEKYTEQELLQIDPRLIVLAPFTVPKRIRKSKKISLGHEWGQKLRKIFPASEHHSALDVMALFILNRFRTLTIEEVNIMLNFDVTQTVVGKQLKQKYLEEGIQKGVKQGVKQGVKQGLEKGVKQGLEKGVKQGLEKGVKQGLEKGVKQGLEKGVKQGLEKGKKEGQYLVAINLLNKGFDLKMIHEMTELDDKDLKNLVSFMASK
;
A
#
# COMPACT_ATOMS: atom_id res chain seq x y z
N MET A 1 1.59 26.20 -29.72
CA MET A 1 0.91 26.64 -28.48
C MET A 1 1.75 27.58 -27.59
N ILE A 2 3.08 27.43 -27.52
CA ILE A 2 3.90 28.23 -26.58
C ILE A 2 3.76 29.75 -26.81
N TYR A 3 3.77 30.18 -28.07
CA TYR A 3 3.66 31.60 -28.39
C TYR A 3 2.28 32.18 -28.08
N TYR A 4 1.18 31.44 -28.33
CA TYR A 4 -0.17 31.88 -27.94
C TYR A 4 -0.31 32.05 -26.43
N ARG A 5 0.32 31.17 -25.63
CA ARG A 5 0.34 31.31 -24.17
C ARG A 5 1.12 32.54 -23.73
N LEU A 6 2.25 32.82 -24.38
CA LEU A 6 3.04 34.03 -24.10
C LEU A 6 2.25 35.30 -24.45
N ALA A 7 1.70 35.36 -25.67
CA ALA A 7 0.88 36.48 -26.13
C ALA A 7 -0.29 36.73 -25.17
N SER A 8 -1.05 35.69 -24.83
CA SER A 8 -2.18 35.79 -23.89
C SER A 8 -1.77 36.34 -22.52
N LYS A 9 -0.66 35.84 -21.92
CA LYS A 9 -0.18 36.34 -20.64
C LYS A 9 0.21 37.81 -20.67
N ILE A 10 0.87 38.22 -21.75
CA ILE A 10 1.32 39.60 -21.93
C ILE A 10 0.14 40.53 -22.14
N THR A 11 -0.78 40.17 -23.04
CA THR A 11 -2.01 40.95 -23.27
C THR A 11 -2.82 41.10 -21.98
N MET A 12 -2.93 40.04 -21.16
CA MET A 12 -3.59 40.12 -19.86
C MET A 12 -2.87 41.04 -18.88
N ALA A 13 -1.54 40.97 -18.79
CA ALA A 13 -0.76 41.84 -17.91
C ALA A 13 -0.89 43.30 -18.32
N CYS A 14 -0.74 43.61 -19.61
CA CYS A 14 -0.88 44.97 -20.12
C CYS A 14 -2.29 45.53 -19.91
N ALA A 15 -3.34 44.73 -20.10
CA ALA A 15 -4.71 45.15 -19.84
C ALA A 15 -4.94 45.43 -18.35
N HIS A 16 -4.44 44.56 -17.46
CA HIS A 16 -4.57 44.74 -16.01
C HIS A 16 -3.87 46.00 -15.51
N GLU A 17 -2.72 46.33 -16.07
CA GLU A 17 -1.93 47.52 -15.69
C GLU A 17 -2.27 48.77 -16.51
N SER A 18 -3.23 48.69 -17.45
CA SER A 18 -3.52 49.75 -18.43
C SER A 18 -2.27 50.23 -19.19
N TYR A 19 -1.32 49.33 -19.43
CA TYR A 19 -0.07 49.62 -20.13
C TYR A 19 -0.27 49.55 -21.64
N THR A 20 0.04 50.65 -22.34
CA THR A 20 -0.10 50.80 -23.80
C THR A 20 1.24 51.06 -24.50
N GLY A 21 2.36 50.93 -23.77
CA GLY A 21 3.70 51.12 -24.31
C GLY A 21 4.18 49.92 -25.13
N PRO A 22 5.39 50.01 -25.72
CA PRO A 22 5.99 48.90 -26.46
C PRO A 22 6.30 47.74 -25.51
N VAL A 23 6.11 46.51 -25.99
CA VAL A 23 6.44 45.28 -25.25
C VAL A 23 7.51 44.47 -25.98
N TYR A 24 8.52 44.02 -25.23
CA TYR A 24 9.53 43.08 -25.71
C TYR A 24 9.17 41.65 -25.31
N MET A 25 9.15 40.77 -26.30
CA MET A 25 8.74 39.37 -26.13
C MET A 25 9.88 38.46 -26.55
N GLY A 26 10.23 37.52 -25.68
CA GLY A 26 11.28 36.54 -25.95
C GLY A 26 10.80 35.12 -25.71
N VAL A 27 11.16 34.20 -26.60
CA VAL A 27 11.11 32.76 -26.31
C VAL A 27 12.50 32.18 -26.43
N ILE A 28 12.92 31.51 -25.35
CA ILE A 28 14.19 30.80 -25.30
C ILE A 28 13.91 29.31 -25.50
N PHE A 29 14.42 28.77 -26.60
CA PHE A 29 14.39 27.36 -26.92
C PHE A 29 15.71 26.71 -26.50
N THR A 30 15.60 25.61 -25.75
CA THR A 30 16.78 24.82 -25.35
C THR A 30 17.35 23.98 -26.49
N GLU A 31 16.58 23.72 -27.54
CA GLU A 31 16.98 22.95 -28.73
C GLU A 31 16.25 23.46 -29.97
N GLU A 32 16.91 23.38 -31.13
CA GLU A 32 16.36 23.88 -32.40
C GLU A 32 15.08 23.16 -32.81
N LYS A 33 14.99 21.85 -32.56
CA LYS A 33 13.77 21.06 -32.86
C LYS A 33 12.51 21.63 -32.20
N TYR A 34 12.65 22.28 -31.03
CA TYR A 34 11.51 22.86 -30.31
C TYR A 34 11.05 24.17 -30.95
N GLN A 35 11.97 24.91 -31.56
CA GLN A 35 11.64 26.09 -32.35
C GLN A 35 10.86 25.70 -33.61
N GLN A 36 11.33 24.67 -34.33
CA GLN A 36 10.74 24.23 -35.60
C GLN A 36 9.28 23.77 -35.48
N VAL A 37 8.93 23.12 -34.37
CA VAL A 37 7.54 22.69 -34.09
C VAL A 37 6.67 23.78 -33.46
N ALA A 38 7.26 24.93 -33.12
CA ALA A 38 6.51 26.03 -32.55
C ALA A 38 5.86 26.83 -33.68
N LEU A 39 4.52 26.86 -33.70
CA LEU A 39 3.70 27.63 -34.66
C LEU A 39 4.18 29.07 -34.81
N ASP A 40 4.47 29.53 -36.03
CA ASP A 40 4.88 30.91 -36.27
C ASP A 40 3.79 31.91 -35.85
N LEU A 41 4.19 32.98 -35.14
CA LEU A 41 3.26 33.88 -34.48
C LEU A 41 3.17 35.22 -35.25
N LYS A 42 2.27 35.30 -36.23
CA LYS A 42 1.92 36.56 -36.93
C LYS A 42 0.86 37.37 -36.17
N LEU A 43 1.05 37.61 -34.87
CA LEU A 43 0.05 38.27 -34.00
C LEU A 43 0.35 39.73 -33.67
N PHE A 44 1.59 40.19 -33.81
CA PHE A 44 1.99 41.57 -33.54
C PHE A 44 2.64 42.11 -34.81
N SER A 45 1.89 42.91 -35.56
CA SER A 45 2.38 43.59 -36.76
C SER A 45 2.40 45.08 -36.47
N PRO A 46 3.52 45.79 -36.72
CA PRO A 46 3.60 47.23 -36.52
C PRO A 46 2.62 48.03 -37.40
N ASP A 47 2.06 47.40 -38.44
CA ASP A 47 1.15 48.04 -39.41
C ASP A 47 -0.33 47.97 -39.04
N LYS A 48 -0.70 47.27 -37.95
CA LYS A 48 -2.10 47.22 -37.47
C LYS A 48 -2.27 48.11 -36.24
N LYS A 49 -3.39 48.84 -36.19
CA LYS A 49 -3.88 49.63 -35.04
C LYS A 49 -4.23 48.73 -33.84
N ASP A 50 -3.30 47.90 -33.41
CA ASP A 50 -3.42 47.15 -32.17
C ASP A 50 -3.02 48.07 -31.01
N TRP A 51 -3.66 47.91 -29.85
CA TRP A 51 -3.43 48.75 -28.66
C TRP A 51 -2.10 48.43 -27.95
N ILE A 52 -1.38 47.39 -28.39
CA ILE A 52 -0.02 47.06 -27.97
C ILE A 52 0.84 46.91 -29.23
N THR A 53 1.96 47.63 -29.28
CA THR A 53 3.03 47.39 -30.23
C THR A 53 4.16 46.61 -29.55
N GLY A 54 4.83 45.72 -30.28
CA GLY A 54 5.88 44.92 -29.64
C GLY A 54 6.79 44.20 -30.61
N ASN A 55 7.98 43.87 -30.12
CA ASN A 55 9.00 43.14 -30.85
C ASN A 55 9.11 41.71 -30.32
N PHE A 56 9.25 40.75 -31.24
CA PHE A 56 9.36 39.34 -30.93
C PHE A 56 10.76 38.81 -31.23
N THR A 57 11.42 38.22 -30.24
CA THR A 57 12.76 37.63 -30.36
C THR A 57 12.74 36.14 -30.02
N GLN A 58 13.46 35.36 -30.81
CA GLN A 58 13.63 33.93 -30.60
C GLN A 58 15.11 33.63 -30.36
N VAL A 59 15.40 32.93 -29.26
CA VAL A 59 16.75 32.52 -28.91
C VAL A 59 16.77 31.00 -28.89
N VAL A 60 17.72 30.38 -29.61
CA VAL A 60 17.95 28.93 -29.55
C VAL A 60 19.31 28.68 -28.93
N LEU A 61 19.35 28.20 -27.69
CA LEU A 61 20.60 28.11 -26.92
C LEU A 61 21.67 27.22 -27.57
N GLU A 62 21.28 26.22 -28.36
CA GLU A 62 22.23 25.35 -29.09
C GLU A 62 23.01 26.09 -30.20
N LYS A 63 22.52 27.25 -30.65
CA LYS A 63 23.18 28.07 -31.66
C LYS A 63 24.19 29.05 -31.07
N TYR A 64 24.24 29.17 -29.75
CA TYR A 64 25.16 30.06 -29.05
C TYR A 64 26.34 29.25 -28.51
N THR A 65 27.52 29.83 -28.61
CA THR A 65 28.68 29.44 -27.83
C THR A 65 28.56 29.99 -26.41
N GLU A 66 29.32 29.42 -25.47
CA GLU A 66 29.38 29.97 -24.11
C GLU A 66 29.85 31.43 -24.11
N GLN A 67 30.85 31.76 -24.94
CA GLN A 67 31.40 33.12 -25.01
C GLN A 67 30.36 34.14 -25.48
N GLU A 68 29.58 33.82 -26.51
CA GLU A 68 28.50 34.69 -27.00
C GLU A 68 27.43 34.91 -25.92
N LEU A 69 27.06 33.88 -25.14
CA LEU A 69 26.13 34.07 -24.02
C LEU A 69 26.69 35.01 -22.96
N LEU A 70 27.96 34.87 -22.60
CA LEU A 70 28.59 35.69 -21.56
C LEU A 70 28.84 37.13 -22.00
N GLN A 71 28.99 37.37 -23.31
CA GLN A 71 29.06 38.73 -23.88
C GLN A 71 27.72 39.47 -23.77
N ILE A 72 26.59 38.74 -23.84
CA ILE A 72 25.26 39.31 -23.66
C ILE A 72 25.06 39.70 -22.19
N ASP A 73 25.22 38.74 -21.28
CA ASP A 73 25.23 38.97 -19.83
C ASP A 73 26.00 37.83 -19.15
N PRO A 74 27.04 38.12 -18.34
CA PRO A 74 27.82 37.09 -17.65
C PRO A 74 26.97 36.13 -16.81
N ARG A 75 25.85 36.59 -16.24
CA ARG A 75 24.94 35.77 -15.41
C ARG A 75 24.29 34.63 -16.21
N LEU A 76 24.28 34.72 -17.55
CA LEU A 76 23.82 33.64 -18.42
C LEU A 76 24.74 32.42 -18.44
N ILE A 77 25.85 32.43 -17.69
CA ILE A 77 26.67 31.24 -17.43
C ILE A 77 25.82 30.04 -16.95
N VAL A 78 24.70 30.28 -16.25
CA VAL A 78 23.77 29.21 -15.85
C VAL A 78 23.21 28.42 -17.04
N LEU A 79 23.13 29.03 -18.23
CA LEU A 79 22.64 28.41 -19.46
C LEU A 79 23.75 27.72 -20.29
N ALA A 80 25.02 27.82 -19.88
CA ALA A 80 26.15 27.21 -20.57
C ALA A 80 26.00 25.69 -20.85
N PRO A 81 25.30 24.87 -20.01
CA PRO A 81 25.06 23.47 -20.37
C PRO A 81 24.36 23.26 -21.72
N PHE A 82 23.59 24.24 -22.20
CA PHE A 82 22.86 24.14 -23.47
C PHE A 82 23.70 24.52 -24.70
N THR A 83 24.87 25.15 -24.53
CA THR A 83 25.78 25.50 -25.63
C THR A 83 26.65 24.32 -26.07
N VAL A 84 26.53 23.18 -25.39
CA VAL A 84 27.35 21.98 -25.62
C VAL A 84 26.49 20.83 -26.14
N PRO A 85 27.01 20.01 -27.10
CA PRO A 85 26.30 18.82 -27.57
C PRO A 85 26.02 17.81 -26.45
N LYS A 86 24.87 17.14 -26.48
CA LYS A 86 24.48 16.13 -25.48
C LYS A 86 25.40 14.92 -25.44
N ARG A 87 25.90 14.52 -26.62
CA ARG A 87 26.73 13.33 -26.84
C ARG A 87 28.21 13.70 -26.79
N ILE A 88 28.68 14.06 -25.60
CA ILE A 88 30.11 14.23 -25.30
C ILE A 88 30.59 13.21 -24.28
N ARG A 89 31.89 12.93 -24.27
CA ARG A 89 32.51 12.01 -23.29
C ARG A 89 32.23 12.48 -21.86
N LYS A 90 31.98 11.53 -20.95
CA LYS A 90 31.65 11.81 -19.54
C LYS A 90 32.73 12.64 -18.84
N SER A 91 34.01 12.33 -19.06
CA SER A 91 35.13 13.11 -18.53
C SER A 91 35.08 14.58 -18.96
N LYS A 92 34.72 14.85 -20.21
CA LYS A 92 34.57 16.22 -20.70
C LYS A 92 33.36 16.94 -20.08
N LYS A 93 32.25 16.24 -19.83
CA LYS A 93 31.10 16.79 -19.07
C LYS A 93 31.53 17.21 -17.67
N ILE A 94 32.30 16.36 -16.99
CA ILE A 94 32.80 16.65 -15.64
C ILE A 94 33.68 17.91 -15.63
N SER A 95 34.65 17.99 -16.55
CA SER A 95 35.54 19.16 -16.71
C SER A 95 34.75 20.44 -16.92
N LEU A 96 33.78 20.43 -17.85
CA LEU A 96 32.95 21.59 -18.15
C LEU A 96 32.09 22.01 -16.96
N GLY A 97 31.49 21.04 -16.26
CA GLY A 97 30.74 21.31 -15.03
C GLY A 97 31.58 22.03 -13.97
N HIS A 98 32.83 21.61 -13.79
CA HIS A 98 33.78 22.27 -12.89
C HIS A 98 34.10 23.69 -13.33
N GLU A 99 34.42 23.89 -14.60
CA GLU A 99 34.70 25.21 -15.18
C GLU A 99 33.51 26.17 -15.02
N TRP A 100 32.29 25.69 -15.28
CA TRP A 100 31.07 26.48 -15.11
C TRP A 100 30.81 26.85 -13.67
N GLY A 101 30.95 25.91 -12.74
CA GLY A 101 30.81 26.16 -11.31
C GLY A 101 31.81 27.19 -10.78
N GLN A 102 33.05 27.18 -11.28
CA GLN A 102 34.06 28.20 -10.95
C GLN A 102 33.72 29.57 -11.53
N LYS A 103 33.32 29.65 -12.80
CA LYS A 103 32.91 30.90 -13.45
C LYS A 103 31.70 31.52 -12.75
N LEU A 104 30.70 30.70 -12.44
CA LEU A 104 29.49 31.14 -11.75
C LEU A 104 29.79 31.80 -10.40
N ARG A 105 30.68 31.21 -9.59
CA ARG A 105 31.09 31.81 -8.31
C ARG A 105 31.82 33.15 -8.45
N LYS A 106 32.50 33.37 -9.57
CA LYS A 106 33.15 34.66 -9.88
C LYS A 106 32.15 35.72 -10.35
N ILE A 107 31.06 35.29 -10.99
CA ILE A 107 30.06 36.17 -11.62
C ILE A 107 28.99 36.59 -10.61
N PHE A 108 28.50 35.67 -9.79
CA PHE A 108 27.43 35.94 -8.83
C PHE A 108 27.98 36.36 -7.46
N PRO A 109 27.27 37.21 -6.71
CA PRO A 109 27.57 37.48 -5.31
C PRO A 109 27.49 36.21 -4.45
N ALA A 110 28.27 36.15 -3.36
CA ALA A 110 28.31 34.98 -2.47
C ALA A 110 26.93 34.58 -1.92
N SER A 111 26.04 35.55 -1.69
CA SER A 111 24.66 35.33 -1.26
C SER A 111 23.81 34.56 -2.27
N GLU A 112 24.15 34.64 -3.56
CA GLU A 112 23.39 34.03 -4.66
C GLU A 112 24.05 32.75 -5.20
N HIS A 113 25.25 32.39 -4.73
CA HIS A 113 25.98 31.22 -5.22
C HIS A 113 25.15 29.94 -5.16
N HIS A 114 24.44 29.71 -4.05
CA HIS A 114 23.59 28.54 -3.90
C HIS A 114 22.49 28.53 -4.96
N SER A 115 21.67 29.58 -5.03
CA SER A 115 20.58 29.68 -5.99
C SER A 115 21.05 29.53 -7.45
N ALA A 116 22.18 30.13 -7.80
CA ALA A 116 22.74 30.03 -9.15
C ALA A 116 23.29 28.62 -9.45
N LEU A 117 23.98 27.99 -8.49
CA LEU A 117 24.45 26.61 -8.62
C LEU A 117 23.27 25.62 -8.71
N ASP A 118 22.18 25.85 -7.99
CA ASP A 118 20.95 25.04 -8.05
C ASP A 118 20.39 25.03 -9.47
N VAL A 119 20.21 26.22 -10.04
CA VAL A 119 19.69 26.41 -11.39
C VAL A 119 20.61 25.71 -12.40
N MET A 120 21.92 25.90 -12.28
CA MET A 120 22.90 25.24 -13.14
C MET A 120 22.87 23.71 -13.01
N ALA A 121 22.80 23.19 -11.79
CA ALA A 121 22.73 21.74 -11.53
C ALA A 121 21.50 21.12 -12.19
N LEU A 122 20.34 21.76 -12.07
CA LEU A 122 19.10 21.33 -12.72
C LEU A 122 19.25 21.29 -14.25
N PHE A 123 19.89 22.31 -14.83
CA PHE A 123 20.14 22.34 -16.27
C PHE A 123 21.12 21.27 -16.73
N ILE A 124 22.19 21.01 -15.98
CA ILE A 124 23.14 19.91 -16.26
C ILE A 124 22.42 18.57 -16.22
N LEU A 125 21.63 18.29 -15.17
CA LEU A 125 20.89 17.04 -15.02
C LEU A 125 19.85 16.85 -16.14
N ASN A 126 19.13 17.91 -16.50
CA ASN A 126 18.14 17.85 -17.58
C ASN A 126 18.79 17.65 -18.96
N ARG A 127 19.91 18.32 -19.22
CA ARG A 127 20.65 18.23 -20.50
C ARG A 127 21.36 16.88 -20.65
N PHE A 128 22.01 16.40 -19.59
CA PHE A 128 22.84 15.21 -19.58
C PHE A 128 22.24 14.11 -18.69
N ARG A 129 21.15 13.50 -19.17
CA ARG A 129 20.38 12.46 -18.45
C ARG A 129 21.17 11.22 -18.01
N THR A 130 22.40 11.05 -18.48
CA THR A 130 23.30 9.95 -18.09
C THR A 130 24.09 10.24 -16.82
N LEU A 131 24.09 11.49 -16.33
CA LEU A 131 24.83 11.87 -15.13
C LEU A 131 24.01 11.58 -13.88
N THR A 132 24.68 11.15 -12.83
CA THR A 132 24.07 10.99 -11.50
C THR A 132 24.09 12.32 -10.73
N ILE A 133 23.26 12.42 -9.69
CA ILE A 133 23.27 13.58 -8.78
C ILE A 133 24.64 13.73 -8.12
N GLU A 134 25.25 12.61 -7.70
CA GLU A 134 26.58 12.61 -7.09
C GLU A 134 27.66 13.16 -8.04
N GLU A 135 27.60 12.78 -9.31
CA GLU A 135 28.53 13.30 -10.31
C GLU A 135 28.38 14.80 -10.51
N VAL A 136 27.13 15.31 -10.54
CA VAL A 136 26.88 16.76 -10.64
C VAL A 136 27.30 17.49 -9.37
N ASN A 137 27.14 16.88 -8.20
CA ASN A 137 27.61 17.43 -6.94
C ASN A 137 29.13 17.61 -6.93
N ILE A 138 29.86 16.60 -7.41
CA ILE A 138 31.32 16.65 -7.55
C ILE A 138 31.73 17.71 -8.57
N MET A 139 31.06 17.77 -9.72
CA MET A 139 31.34 18.78 -10.76
C MET A 139 31.27 20.20 -10.19
N LEU A 140 30.18 20.49 -9.50
CA LEU A 140 29.89 21.84 -9.01
C LEU A 140 30.51 22.11 -7.63
N ASN A 141 31.05 21.09 -6.94
CA ASN A 141 31.41 21.14 -5.52
C ASN A 141 30.24 21.71 -4.68
N PHE A 142 29.09 21.06 -4.81
CA PHE A 142 27.80 21.54 -4.33
C PHE A 142 26.87 20.36 -4.02
N ASP A 143 26.09 20.40 -2.93
CA ASP A 143 25.16 19.31 -2.61
C ASP A 143 23.72 19.64 -3.05
N VAL A 144 23.34 19.10 -4.21
CA VAL A 144 21.99 19.25 -4.80
C VAL A 144 20.89 18.72 -3.87
N THR A 145 21.19 17.77 -2.97
CA THR A 145 20.18 17.22 -2.04
C THR A 145 19.76 18.22 -0.95
N GLN A 146 20.58 19.24 -0.69
CA GLN A 146 20.29 20.29 0.28
C GLN A 146 19.46 21.44 -0.28
N THR A 147 19.27 21.47 -1.60
CA THR A 147 18.47 22.47 -2.31
C THR A 147 16.99 22.35 -1.99
N VAL A 148 16.21 23.40 -2.26
CA VAL A 148 14.74 23.37 -2.07
C VAL A 148 14.12 22.25 -2.92
N VAL A 149 14.52 22.13 -4.18
CA VAL A 149 14.02 21.09 -5.10
C VAL A 149 14.50 19.71 -4.65
N GLY A 150 15.77 19.57 -4.26
CA GLY A 150 16.33 18.32 -3.75
C GLY A 150 15.61 17.81 -2.50
N LYS A 151 15.34 18.71 -1.54
CA LYS A 151 14.58 18.42 -0.32
C LYS A 151 13.15 18.01 -0.62
N GLN A 152 12.46 18.74 -1.52
CA GLN A 152 11.10 18.41 -1.94
C GLN A 152 11.02 17.04 -2.63
N LEU A 153 11.97 16.74 -3.52
CA LEU A 153 12.04 15.43 -4.18
C LEU A 153 12.32 14.32 -3.17
N LYS A 154 13.28 14.50 -2.27
CA LYS A 154 13.57 13.53 -1.21
C LYS A 154 12.33 13.26 -0.35
N GLN A 155 11.62 14.31 0.05
CA GLN A 155 10.38 14.20 0.81
C GLN A 155 9.30 13.44 0.03
N LYS A 156 9.06 13.81 -1.23
CA LYS A 156 8.07 13.14 -2.09
C LYS A 156 8.39 11.66 -2.27
N TYR A 157 9.65 11.30 -2.55
CA TYR A 157 10.04 9.90 -2.73
C TYR A 157 10.01 9.11 -1.42
N LEU A 158 10.31 9.76 -0.29
CA LEU A 158 10.15 9.15 1.03
C LEU A 158 8.68 8.85 1.33
N GLU A 159 7.79 9.80 1.05
CA GLU A 159 6.34 9.63 1.20
C GLU A 159 5.79 8.52 0.29
N GLU A 160 6.18 8.51 -0.99
CA GLU A 160 5.82 7.45 -1.93
C GLU A 160 6.36 6.08 -1.47
N GLY A 161 7.58 6.05 -0.94
CA GLY A 161 8.22 4.85 -0.39
C GLY A 161 7.48 4.32 0.84
N ILE A 162 7.14 5.18 1.79
CA ILE A 162 6.35 4.84 2.98
C ILE A 162 4.97 4.35 2.56
N GLN A 163 4.26 5.06 1.67
CA GLN A 163 2.95 4.63 1.21
C GLN A 163 2.99 3.25 0.54
N LYS A 164 3.96 3.01 -0.35
CA LYS A 164 4.12 1.70 -1.00
C LYS A 164 4.48 0.61 0.02
N GLY A 165 5.42 0.89 0.92
CA GLY A 165 5.87 -0.03 1.96
C GLY A 165 4.76 -0.41 2.93
N VAL A 166 3.98 0.56 3.42
CA VAL A 166 2.82 0.32 4.30
C VAL A 166 1.76 -0.47 3.55
N LYS A 167 1.41 -0.08 2.32
CA LYS A 167 0.37 -0.77 1.53
C LYS A 167 0.77 -2.23 1.23
N GLN A 168 2.03 -2.48 0.92
CA GLN A 168 2.54 -3.84 0.68
C GLN A 168 2.65 -4.64 1.97
N GLY A 169 3.22 -4.05 3.02
CA GLY A 169 3.44 -4.69 4.32
C GLY A 169 2.13 -5.05 5.02
N VAL A 170 1.16 -4.13 5.04
CA VAL A 170 -0.18 -4.42 5.58
C VAL A 170 -0.89 -5.49 4.76
N LYS A 171 -0.86 -5.39 3.42
CA LYS A 171 -1.53 -6.38 2.58
C LYS A 171 -0.92 -7.79 2.72
N GLN A 172 0.40 -7.89 2.80
CA GLN A 172 1.08 -9.17 2.98
C GLN A 172 0.95 -9.69 4.42
N GLY A 173 1.17 -8.84 5.42
CA GLY A 173 1.12 -9.20 6.84
C GLY A 173 -0.28 -9.59 7.29
N VAL A 174 -1.31 -8.83 6.92
CA VAL A 174 -2.70 -9.16 7.22
C VAL A 174 -3.13 -10.43 6.50
N LYS A 175 -2.81 -10.58 5.20
CA LYS A 175 -3.17 -11.79 4.46
C LYS A 175 -2.51 -13.03 5.05
N GLN A 176 -1.20 -12.99 5.29
CA GLN A 176 -0.46 -14.13 5.85
C GLN A 176 -0.85 -14.43 7.29
N GLY A 177 -1.03 -13.40 8.12
CA GLY A 177 -1.41 -13.55 9.52
C GLY A 177 -2.83 -14.08 9.68
N LEU A 178 -3.78 -13.57 8.90
CA LEU A 178 -5.17 -14.02 8.94
C LEU A 178 -5.30 -15.44 8.35
N GLU A 179 -4.71 -15.70 7.18
CA GLU A 179 -4.79 -17.04 6.56
C GLU A 179 -4.13 -18.10 7.45
N LYS A 180 -2.91 -17.85 7.98
CA LYS A 180 -2.24 -18.83 8.83
C LYS A 180 -2.89 -18.94 10.20
N GLY A 181 -3.23 -17.82 10.84
CA GLY A 181 -3.80 -17.79 12.18
C GLY A 181 -5.20 -18.40 12.23
N VAL A 182 -6.08 -18.03 11.30
CA VAL A 182 -7.44 -18.59 11.23
C VAL A 182 -7.39 -20.06 10.85
N LYS A 183 -6.61 -20.44 9.82
CA LYS A 183 -6.54 -21.84 9.41
C LYS A 183 -5.98 -22.74 10.52
N GLN A 184 -4.87 -22.36 11.14
CA GLN A 184 -4.27 -23.15 12.21
C GLN A 184 -5.13 -23.17 13.48
N GLY A 185 -5.73 -22.03 13.85
CA GLY A 185 -6.59 -21.93 15.02
C GLY A 185 -7.88 -22.73 14.87
N LEU A 186 -8.52 -22.65 13.71
CA LEU A 186 -9.76 -23.37 13.42
C LEU A 186 -9.49 -24.88 13.27
N GLU A 187 -8.47 -25.28 12.51
CA GLU A 187 -8.14 -26.72 12.35
C GLU A 187 -7.78 -27.36 13.68
N LYS A 188 -6.91 -26.73 14.48
CA LYS A 188 -6.50 -27.29 15.77
C LYS A 188 -7.64 -27.24 16.79
N GLY A 189 -8.35 -26.12 16.88
CA GLY A 189 -9.44 -25.93 17.84
C GLY A 189 -10.61 -26.87 17.58
N VAL A 190 -11.07 -26.97 16.33
CA VAL A 190 -12.17 -27.86 15.94
C VAL A 190 -11.77 -29.31 16.10
N LYS A 191 -10.59 -29.72 15.61
CA LYS A 191 -10.15 -31.12 15.71
C LYS A 191 -10.00 -31.56 17.17
N GLN A 192 -9.34 -30.77 18.00
CA GLN A 192 -9.14 -31.11 19.41
C GLN A 192 -10.46 -31.05 20.21
N GLY A 193 -11.31 -30.07 19.93
CA GLY A 193 -12.62 -29.94 20.58
C GLY A 193 -13.54 -31.11 20.24
N LEU A 194 -13.61 -31.50 18.97
CA LEU A 194 -14.44 -32.60 18.49
C LEU A 194 -13.92 -33.95 19.00
N GLU A 195 -12.62 -34.22 18.88
CA GLU A 195 -12.01 -35.47 19.36
C GLU A 195 -12.23 -35.66 20.86
N LYS A 196 -11.94 -34.63 21.67
CA LYS A 196 -12.12 -34.71 23.13
C LYS A 196 -13.58 -34.78 23.53
N GLY A 197 -14.43 -33.94 22.93
CA GLY A 197 -15.85 -33.88 23.25
C GLY A 197 -16.59 -35.17 22.90
N VAL A 198 -16.35 -35.71 21.69
CA VAL A 198 -16.98 -36.96 21.24
C VAL A 198 -16.47 -38.13 22.06
N LYS A 199 -15.16 -38.25 22.28
CA LYS A 199 -14.60 -39.38 23.05
C LYS A 199 -15.13 -39.40 24.48
N GLN A 200 -15.10 -38.25 25.17
CA GLN A 200 -15.59 -38.16 26.55
C GLN A 200 -17.11 -38.34 26.66
N GLY A 201 -17.86 -37.78 25.70
CA GLY A 201 -19.32 -37.93 25.65
C GLY A 201 -19.74 -39.38 25.42
N LEU A 202 -19.08 -40.06 24.47
CA LEU A 202 -19.37 -41.45 24.15
C LEU A 202 -18.97 -42.40 25.29
N GLU A 203 -17.77 -42.26 25.85
CA GLU A 203 -17.31 -43.09 26.98
C GLU A 203 -18.25 -42.96 28.19
N LYS A 204 -18.60 -41.72 28.58
CA LYS A 204 -19.49 -41.49 29.73
C LYS A 204 -20.92 -41.97 29.43
N GLY A 205 -21.44 -41.64 28.26
CA GLY A 205 -22.81 -42.01 27.86
C GLY A 205 -23.00 -43.52 27.76
N VAL A 206 -22.07 -44.22 27.09
CA VAL A 206 -22.14 -45.68 26.95
C VAL A 206 -21.96 -46.36 28.30
N LYS A 207 -20.96 -45.96 29.10
CA LYS A 207 -20.73 -46.59 30.41
C LYS A 207 -21.94 -46.43 31.34
N GLN A 208 -22.46 -45.21 31.46
CA GLN A 208 -23.62 -44.95 32.32
C GLN A 208 -24.90 -45.62 31.81
N GLY A 209 -25.12 -45.61 30.49
CA GLY A 209 -26.28 -46.24 29.87
C GLY A 209 -26.26 -47.76 30.03
N LEU A 210 -25.12 -48.39 29.80
CA LEU A 210 -24.96 -49.84 29.92
C LEU A 210 -25.08 -50.30 31.39
N GLU A 211 -24.43 -49.59 32.32
CA GLU A 211 -24.47 -49.93 33.74
C GLU A 211 -25.89 -49.82 34.31
N LYS A 212 -26.61 -48.74 34.00
CA LYS A 212 -28.01 -48.58 34.41
C LYS A 212 -28.93 -49.60 33.74
N GLY A 213 -28.78 -49.80 32.43
CA GLY A 213 -29.62 -50.71 31.66
C GLY A 213 -29.46 -52.17 32.09
N VAL A 214 -28.22 -52.63 32.29
CA VAL A 214 -27.93 -53.99 32.76
C VAL A 214 -28.45 -54.21 34.17
N LYS A 215 -28.21 -53.25 35.09
CA LYS A 215 -28.69 -53.37 36.47
C LYS A 215 -30.22 -53.43 36.54
N GLN A 216 -30.91 -52.51 35.85
CA GLN A 216 -32.38 -52.50 35.81
C GLN A 216 -32.95 -53.75 35.13
N GLY A 217 -32.33 -54.21 34.04
CA GLY A 217 -32.74 -55.43 33.34
C GLY A 217 -32.60 -56.68 34.20
N LEU A 218 -31.48 -56.83 34.92
CA LEU A 218 -31.25 -57.95 35.83
C LEU A 218 -32.19 -57.92 37.04
N GLU A 219 -32.41 -56.76 37.66
CA GLU A 219 -33.34 -56.62 38.78
C GLU A 219 -34.78 -56.96 38.35
N LYS A 220 -35.22 -56.44 37.20
CA LYS A 220 -36.55 -56.73 36.67
C LYS A 220 -36.70 -58.20 36.31
N GLY A 221 -35.72 -58.79 35.63
CA GLY A 221 -35.72 -60.20 35.27
C GLY A 221 -35.69 -61.14 36.48
N LYS A 222 -34.90 -60.82 37.52
CA LYS A 222 -34.91 -61.57 38.80
C LYS A 222 -36.30 -61.52 39.42
N LYS A 223 -36.91 -60.33 39.50
CA LYS A 223 -38.22 -60.16 40.11
C LYS A 223 -39.33 -60.87 39.32
N GLU A 224 -39.33 -60.77 37.99
CA GLU A 224 -40.25 -61.52 37.12
C GLU A 224 -40.09 -63.04 37.29
N GLY A 225 -38.86 -63.53 37.39
CA GLY A 225 -38.58 -64.95 37.69
C GLY A 225 -39.11 -65.40 39.05
N GLN A 226 -38.93 -64.59 40.10
CA GLN A 226 -39.47 -64.87 41.44
C GLN A 226 -41.01 -64.97 41.41
N TYR A 227 -41.69 -64.07 40.70
CA TYR A 227 -43.15 -64.14 40.51
C TYR A 227 -43.58 -65.41 39.78
N LEU A 228 -42.90 -65.82 38.71
CA LEU A 228 -43.23 -67.03 37.98
C LEU A 228 -43.12 -68.28 38.87
N VAL A 229 -42.07 -68.35 39.69
CA VAL A 229 -41.90 -69.43 40.68
C VAL A 229 -43.03 -69.40 41.70
N ALA A 230 -43.37 -68.23 42.25
CA ALA A 230 -44.46 -68.07 43.21
C ALA A 230 -45.82 -68.50 42.64
N ILE A 231 -46.15 -68.12 41.40
CA ILE A 231 -47.37 -68.57 40.70
C ILE A 231 -47.42 -70.10 40.62
N ASN A 232 -46.31 -70.72 40.21
CA ASN A 232 -46.25 -72.18 40.08
C ASN A 232 -46.41 -72.90 41.42
N LEU A 233 -45.88 -72.34 42.51
CA LEU A 233 -46.03 -72.90 43.86
C LEU A 233 -47.44 -72.71 44.39
N LEU A 234 -48.07 -71.54 44.17
CA LEU A 234 -49.47 -71.29 44.54
C LEU A 234 -50.42 -72.26 43.84
N ASN A 235 -50.23 -72.47 42.53
CA ASN A 235 -51.02 -73.43 41.76
C ASN A 235 -50.86 -74.89 42.23
N LYS A 236 -49.75 -75.21 42.91
CA LYS A 236 -49.49 -76.53 43.52
C LYS A 236 -49.98 -76.63 44.97
N GLY A 237 -50.62 -75.59 45.51
CA GLY A 237 -51.21 -75.59 46.84
C GLY A 237 -50.23 -75.34 47.98
N PHE A 238 -49.04 -74.80 47.71
CA PHE A 238 -48.11 -74.37 48.77
C PHE A 238 -48.65 -73.14 49.51
N ASP A 239 -48.39 -73.07 50.82
CA ASP A 239 -48.81 -71.92 51.62
C ASP A 239 -47.92 -70.68 51.36
N LEU A 240 -48.46 -69.50 51.68
CA LEU A 240 -47.80 -68.22 51.41
C LEU A 240 -46.49 -68.06 52.18
N LYS A 241 -46.35 -68.70 53.34
CA LYS A 241 -45.15 -68.62 54.17
C LYS A 241 -43.99 -69.37 53.52
N MET A 242 -44.23 -70.59 53.03
CA MET A 242 -43.24 -71.38 52.29
C MET A 242 -42.83 -70.69 50.99
N ILE A 243 -43.77 -70.03 50.31
CA ILE A 243 -43.48 -69.30 49.06
C ILE A 243 -42.63 -68.06 49.32
N HIS A 244 -42.90 -67.32 50.39
CA HIS A 244 -42.05 -66.21 50.84
C HIS A 244 -40.61 -66.68 51.06
N GLU A 245 -40.44 -67.79 51.79
CA GLU A 245 -39.11 -68.37 52.07
C GLU A 245 -38.39 -68.85 50.80
N MET A 246 -39.11 -69.39 49.81
CA MET A 246 -38.51 -69.90 48.56
C MET A 246 -38.22 -68.83 47.49
N THR A 247 -38.98 -67.73 47.48
CA THR A 247 -38.91 -66.73 46.41
C THR A 247 -38.35 -65.38 46.85
N GLU A 248 -38.19 -65.16 48.16
CA GLU A 248 -37.82 -63.89 48.77
C GLU A 248 -38.79 -62.72 48.43
N LEU A 249 -39.99 -63.02 47.91
CA LEU A 249 -41.00 -62.01 47.63
C LEU A 249 -41.66 -61.54 48.92
N ASP A 250 -41.75 -60.23 49.14
CA ASP A 250 -42.38 -59.70 50.35
C ASP A 250 -43.90 -59.98 50.40
N ASP A 251 -44.49 -59.85 51.59
CA ASP A 251 -45.92 -60.10 51.81
C ASP A 251 -46.83 -59.22 50.93
N LYS A 252 -46.36 -58.03 50.54
CA LYS A 252 -47.11 -57.10 49.70
C LYS A 252 -47.16 -57.61 48.26
N ASP A 253 -46.02 -58.04 47.73
CA ASP A 253 -45.87 -58.63 46.41
C ASP A 253 -46.68 -59.93 46.29
N LEU A 254 -46.68 -60.77 47.33
CA LEU A 254 -47.48 -62.00 47.37
C LEU A 254 -48.98 -61.73 47.46
N LYS A 255 -49.43 -60.77 48.30
CA LYS A 255 -50.85 -60.37 48.37
C LYS A 255 -51.35 -59.80 47.05
N ASN A 256 -50.54 -58.95 46.40
CA ASN A 256 -50.87 -58.41 45.08
C ASN A 256 -50.98 -59.54 44.05
N LEU A 257 -50.08 -60.51 44.07
CA LEU A 257 -50.10 -61.66 43.17
C LEU A 257 -51.37 -62.52 43.36
N VAL A 258 -51.73 -62.85 44.60
CA VAL A 258 -52.96 -63.59 44.91
C VAL A 258 -54.19 -62.83 44.45
N SER A 259 -54.24 -61.51 44.69
CA SER A 259 -55.36 -60.66 44.25
C SER A 259 -55.49 -60.63 42.72
N PHE A 260 -54.36 -60.59 42.00
CA PHE A 260 -54.32 -60.63 40.55
C PHE A 260 -54.81 -61.97 39.99
N MET A 261 -54.39 -63.08 40.59
CA MET A 261 -54.84 -64.41 40.17
C MET A 261 -56.32 -64.67 40.48
N ALA A 262 -56.87 -64.09 41.55
CA ALA A 262 -58.30 -64.20 41.89
C ALA A 262 -59.20 -63.29 41.02
N SER A 263 -58.61 -62.31 40.32
CA SER A 263 -59.33 -61.38 39.43
C SER A 263 -59.44 -61.85 37.97
N LYS A 264 -58.86 -63.01 37.65
CA LYS A 264 -58.98 -63.72 36.37
C LYS A 264 -59.86 -64.94 36.52
#